data_AF-A0A6J2T843-F1
#
_entry.id   AF-A0A6J2T843-F1
#
_cell.length_a   1.000
_cell.length_b   1.000
_cell.length_c   1.000
_cell.angle_alpha   90.00
_cell.angle_beta   90.00
_cell.angle_gamma   90.00
#
_symmetry.space_group_name_H-M   'P 1'
#
loop_
_entity.id
_entity.type
_entity.pdbx_description
1 polymer ?
#
loop_
_entity_poly.entity_id
_entity_poly.type
_entity_poly.pdbx_seq_one_letter_code
_entity_poly.pdbx_strand_id
1 'polypeptide(L)'
;MLKFQVILAFVMLVVTSIAAQNCEVCQTSNAVYCINQTSYQFCMGDNTVGAVQTCDEGFVCSNTDDVCVASDTVDNTNILDVCGNPSDGQCRSCANTRYTCVSRTQFARCVGGAIGVVTDCADDEICILDSYSTFGKICVPNCAADFVEFTATCQNDAYVPETTTTTTLEPPTTPSASDRQTACETAATSNTAIFFYTRYQADVQCKTYLYCERLNDNTWRTLTLTCPNATPFFSSTSGNCVATRPQDCDTTTTSTTTTTTTTTTTVAPPAPAV
;
A
#
# COMPACT_ATOMS: atom_id res chain seq x y z
N MET A 1 48.64 -32.04 -35.51
CA MET A 1 48.37 -30.77 -36.21
C MET A 1 46.86 -30.60 -36.35
N LEU A 2 46.31 -29.51 -35.81
CA LEU A 2 44.98 -28.92 -36.08
C LEU A 2 43.77 -29.88 -35.94
N LYS A 3 42.90 -29.73 -34.95
CA LYS A 3 41.83 -28.72 -34.87
C LYS A 3 41.45 -28.55 -33.39
N PHE A 4 41.84 -27.47 -32.72
CA PHE A 4 41.10 -26.21 -32.58
C PHE A 4 39.61 -26.37 -32.19
N GLN A 5 39.35 -26.20 -30.89
CA GLN A 5 38.45 -25.18 -30.35
C GLN A 5 37.02 -25.13 -30.90
N VAL A 6 36.13 -26.02 -30.47
CA VAL A 6 34.70 -25.76 -30.16
C VAL A 6 34.30 -26.97 -29.29
N ILE A 7 34.06 -26.87 -27.98
CA ILE A 7 32.77 -26.58 -27.35
C ILE A 7 33.14 -26.36 -25.87
N LEU A 8 33.62 -25.15 -25.55
CA LEU A 8 33.78 -24.69 -24.18
C LEU A 8 32.58 -23.78 -23.89
N ALA A 9 31.81 -24.14 -22.87
CA ALA A 9 30.88 -23.28 -22.15
C ALA A 9 29.78 -22.56 -22.98
N PHE A 10 28.72 -23.30 -23.34
CA PHE A 10 27.39 -22.71 -23.40
C PHE A 10 26.75 -22.77 -22.00
N VAL A 11 27.34 -22.04 -21.06
CA VAL A 11 26.62 -21.61 -19.86
C VAL A 11 26.08 -20.23 -20.23
N MET A 12 24.94 -20.21 -20.95
CA MET A 12 24.11 -19.02 -20.98
C MET A 12 23.52 -18.87 -19.58
N LEU A 13 24.25 -18.14 -18.74
CA LEU A 13 23.66 -17.44 -17.61
C LEU A 13 22.68 -16.45 -18.24
N VAL A 14 21.41 -16.85 -18.33
CA VAL A 14 20.32 -15.92 -18.58
C VAL A 14 20.31 -15.02 -17.35
N VAL A 15 21.06 -13.93 -17.41
CA VAL A 15 20.86 -12.80 -16.52
C VAL A 15 19.51 -12.26 -16.96
N THR A 16 18.44 -12.73 -16.31
CA THR A 16 17.16 -12.03 -16.34
C THR A 16 17.46 -10.68 -15.72
N SER A 17 17.69 -9.69 -16.58
CA SER A 17 17.69 -8.30 -16.16
C SER A 17 16.29 -8.06 -15.61
N ILE A 18 16.18 -8.00 -14.30
CA ILE A 18 15.04 -7.37 -13.66
C ILE A 18 15.15 -5.94 -14.17
N ALA A 19 14.25 -5.55 -15.08
CA ALA A 19 14.14 -4.17 -15.50
C ALA A 19 14.03 -3.34 -14.21
N ALA A 20 14.87 -2.31 -14.08
CA ALA A 20 14.75 -1.38 -12.97
C ALA A 20 13.30 -0.89 -12.97
N GLN A 21 12.58 -1.21 -11.90
CA GLN A 21 11.19 -0.81 -11.74
C GLN A 21 11.21 0.67 -11.34
N ASN A 22 10.63 1.51 -12.19
CA ASN A 22 10.65 2.95 -11.97
C ASN A 22 9.42 3.37 -11.17
N CYS A 23 9.63 4.07 -10.05
CA CYS A 23 8.57 4.81 -9.37
C CYS A 23 7.88 5.78 -10.35
N GLU A 24 6.60 6.08 -10.11
CA GLU A 24 5.80 6.98 -10.95
C GLU A 24 5.67 6.51 -12.41
N VAL A 25 5.75 5.20 -12.62
CA VAL A 25 5.46 4.54 -13.89
C VAL A 25 4.51 3.38 -13.63
N CYS A 26 3.60 3.15 -14.57
CA CYS A 26 2.76 1.96 -14.56
C CYS A 26 3.64 0.71 -14.68
N GLN A 27 3.71 -0.06 -13.60
CA GLN A 27 4.47 -1.30 -13.56
C GLN A 27 3.84 -2.33 -14.49
N THR A 28 4.68 -2.97 -15.30
CA THR A 28 4.24 -4.03 -16.21
C THR A 28 3.95 -5.35 -15.48
N SER A 29 4.54 -5.55 -14.30
CA SER A 29 4.44 -6.79 -13.52
C SER A 29 3.11 -6.92 -12.78
N ASN A 30 2.58 -5.83 -12.21
CA ASN A 30 1.37 -5.86 -11.37
C ASN A 30 0.34 -4.77 -11.70
N ALA A 31 0.52 -4.00 -12.79
CA ALA A 31 -0.38 -2.94 -13.22
C ALA A 31 -0.64 -1.86 -12.15
N VAL A 32 0.38 -1.53 -11.36
CA VAL A 32 0.33 -0.49 -10.33
C VAL A 32 1.18 0.71 -10.73
N TYR A 33 0.69 1.91 -10.44
CA TYR A 33 1.46 3.14 -10.43
C TYR A 33 1.79 3.47 -8.98
N CYS A 34 3.01 3.17 -8.53
CA CYS A 34 3.46 3.61 -7.22
C CYS A 34 3.79 5.11 -7.30
N ILE A 35 3.10 5.92 -6.49
CA ILE A 35 3.29 7.37 -6.39
C ILE A 35 4.42 7.68 -5.42
N ASN A 36 4.45 6.94 -4.32
CA ASN A 36 5.51 6.95 -3.31
C ASN A 36 5.55 5.59 -2.61
N GLN A 37 6.36 5.44 -1.56
CA GLN A 37 6.54 4.17 -0.85
C GLN A 37 5.23 3.59 -0.32
N THR A 38 4.25 4.39 0.05
CA THR A 38 3.01 3.90 0.66
C THR A 38 1.77 4.27 -0.12
N SER A 39 1.87 4.99 -1.24
CA SER A 39 0.72 5.46 -2.00
C SER A 39 0.80 5.03 -3.45
N TYR A 40 -0.34 4.60 -4.00
CA TYR A 40 -0.38 4.05 -5.34
C TYR A 40 -1.72 4.29 -6.04
N GLN A 41 -1.74 4.10 -7.35
CA GLN A 41 -2.93 3.99 -8.18
C GLN A 41 -2.84 2.75 -9.04
N PHE A 42 -3.97 2.33 -9.62
CA PHE A 42 -3.98 1.24 -10.57
C PHE A 42 -3.76 1.75 -11.99
N CYS A 43 -3.26 0.88 -12.87
CA CYS A 43 -3.04 1.17 -14.27
C CYS A 43 -3.93 0.32 -15.18
N MET A 44 -4.42 0.94 -16.25
CA MET A 44 -4.97 0.25 -17.43
C MET A 44 -4.10 0.59 -18.64
N GLY A 45 -3.16 -0.30 -18.95
CA GLY A 45 -2.05 0.01 -19.85
C GLY A 45 -1.15 1.06 -19.19
N ASP A 46 -0.85 2.15 -19.91
CA ASP A 46 0.01 3.23 -19.41
C ASP A 46 -0.77 4.35 -18.68
N ASN A 47 -2.08 4.19 -18.46
CA ASN A 47 -2.93 5.22 -17.84
C ASN A 47 -3.32 4.85 -16.41
N THR A 48 -3.22 5.79 -15.48
CA THR A 48 -3.73 5.60 -14.12
C THR A 48 -5.25 5.67 -14.07
N VAL A 49 -5.86 4.84 -13.21
CA VAL A 49 -7.31 4.76 -13.02
C VAL A 49 -7.65 4.72 -11.53
N GLY A 50 -8.81 5.28 -11.18
CA GLY A 50 -9.35 5.24 -9.83
C GLY A 50 -8.73 6.27 -8.87
N ALA A 51 -9.06 6.14 -7.60
CA ALA A 51 -8.54 6.99 -6.53
C ALA A 51 -7.16 6.49 -6.06
N VAL A 52 -6.34 7.41 -5.54
CA VAL A 52 -5.11 7.06 -4.83
C VAL A 52 -5.44 6.18 -3.64
N GLN A 53 -4.75 5.05 -3.54
CA GLN A 53 -4.79 4.13 -2.41
C GLN A 53 -3.53 4.29 -1.55
N THR A 54 -3.62 3.89 -0.29
CA THR A 54 -2.50 3.95 0.65
C THR A 54 -2.32 2.59 1.31
N CYS A 55 -1.07 2.10 1.34
CA CYS A 55 -0.66 0.92 2.08
C CYS A 55 -0.71 1.19 3.58
N ASP A 56 -1.04 0.15 4.36
CA ASP A 56 -1.04 0.22 5.81
C ASP A 56 0.36 0.54 6.36
N GLU A 57 0.42 1.00 7.60
CA GLU A 57 1.69 1.29 8.28
C GLU A 57 2.60 0.04 8.30
N GLY A 58 3.87 0.22 7.95
CA GLY A 58 4.83 -0.86 7.80
C GLY A 58 4.79 -1.59 6.46
N PHE A 59 3.91 -1.20 5.53
CA PHE A 59 3.84 -1.77 4.18
C PHE A 59 4.27 -0.77 3.11
N VAL A 60 4.85 -1.29 2.03
CA VAL A 60 5.35 -0.51 0.90
C VAL A 60 4.74 -0.96 -0.43
N CYS A 61 4.69 -0.04 -1.39
CA CYS A 61 4.22 -0.26 -2.74
C CYS A 61 5.21 -1.13 -3.50
N SER A 62 4.79 -2.35 -3.81
CA SER A 62 5.67 -3.40 -4.30
C SER A 62 5.53 -3.65 -5.80
N ASN A 63 6.48 -4.38 -6.36
CA ASN A 63 6.44 -4.89 -7.73
C ASN A 63 5.66 -6.21 -7.88
N THR A 64 5.12 -6.75 -6.77
CA THR A 64 4.46 -8.07 -6.71
C THR A 64 2.94 -7.95 -6.91
N ASP A 65 2.26 -9.08 -7.12
CA ASP A 65 0.79 -9.12 -7.23
C ASP A 65 0.08 -8.52 -5.99
N ASP A 66 0.69 -8.65 -4.81
CA ASP A 66 0.27 -7.95 -3.60
C ASP A 66 0.88 -6.55 -3.60
N VAL A 67 0.06 -5.55 -3.93
CA VAL A 67 0.53 -4.16 -4.09
C VAL A 67 1.21 -3.63 -2.83
N CYS A 68 0.71 -3.97 -1.65
CA CYS A 68 1.28 -3.58 -0.38
C CYS A 68 1.93 -4.79 0.28
N VAL A 69 3.26 -4.79 0.38
CA VAL A 69 4.04 -5.83 1.08
C VAL A 69 4.69 -5.26 2.32
N ALA A 70 4.91 -6.08 3.34
CA ALA A 70 5.56 -5.63 4.56
C ALA A 70 7.01 -5.22 4.25
N SER A 71 7.44 -4.08 4.80
CA SER A 71 8.74 -3.46 4.50
C SER A 71 9.91 -4.39 4.81
N ASP A 72 9.75 -5.29 5.78
CA ASP A 72 10.76 -6.28 6.20
C ASP A 72 10.86 -7.49 5.27
N THR A 73 9.92 -7.66 4.34
CA THR A 73 9.93 -8.71 3.30
C THR A 73 10.58 -8.25 2.00
N VAL A 74 10.91 -6.96 1.88
CA VAL A 74 11.61 -6.39 0.74
C VAL A 74 13.04 -6.92 0.72
N ASP A 75 13.39 -7.66 -0.33
CA ASP A 75 14.71 -8.29 -0.51
C ASP A 75 15.57 -7.59 -1.57
N ASN A 76 15.06 -6.50 -2.16
CA ASN A 76 15.69 -5.74 -3.24
C ASN A 76 16.10 -6.59 -4.45
N THR A 77 15.53 -7.79 -4.59
CA THR A 77 15.85 -8.75 -5.65
C THR A 77 14.56 -9.26 -6.33
N ASN A 78 13.65 -9.83 -5.55
CA ASN A 78 12.37 -10.36 -6.02
C ASN A 78 11.20 -9.48 -5.58
N ILE A 79 11.26 -8.97 -4.35
CA ILE A 79 10.29 -8.06 -3.75
C ILE A 79 10.98 -6.71 -3.59
N LEU A 80 10.53 -5.76 -4.39
CA LEU A 80 11.06 -4.41 -4.44
C LEU A 80 10.04 -3.47 -3.82
N ASP A 81 10.51 -2.54 -2.99
CA ASP A 81 9.79 -1.29 -2.77
C ASP A 81 9.99 -0.42 -4.02
N VAL A 82 8.96 -0.32 -4.87
CA VAL A 82 9.04 0.30 -6.20
C VAL A 82 9.36 1.78 -6.13
N CYS A 83 8.91 2.44 -5.06
CA CYS A 83 9.24 3.83 -4.76
C CYS A 83 10.18 3.97 -3.55
N GLY A 84 10.67 2.84 -3.05
CA GLY A 84 11.73 2.77 -2.06
C GLY A 84 13.06 3.00 -2.70
N ASN A 85 13.98 3.57 -1.94
CA ASN A 85 15.29 3.86 -2.49
C ASN A 85 16.13 2.59 -2.58
N PRO A 86 16.62 2.20 -3.77
CA PRO A 86 17.79 1.36 -3.87
C PRO A 86 19.00 2.19 -3.41
N SER A 87 19.47 1.89 -2.20
CA SER A 87 20.84 1.95 -1.69
C SER A 87 20.80 1.79 -0.16
N ASP A 88 21.03 0.57 0.30
CA ASP A 88 21.41 0.19 1.67
C ASP A 88 20.47 0.57 2.84
N GLY A 89 19.23 1.01 2.59
CA GLY A 89 18.27 1.39 3.65
C GLY A 89 18.59 2.70 4.37
N GLN A 90 19.44 3.55 3.79
CA GLN A 90 19.94 4.76 4.43
C GLN A 90 19.15 6.04 4.09
N CYS A 91 18.42 6.07 2.97
CA CYS A 91 17.60 7.23 2.65
C CYS A 91 16.43 7.38 3.63
N ARG A 92 16.13 8.63 4.02
CA ARG A 92 15.08 9.01 4.98
C ARG A 92 15.24 8.36 6.35
N SER A 93 16.39 7.74 6.63
CA SER A 93 16.68 7.10 7.90
C SER A 93 17.35 8.07 8.86
N CYS A 94 16.75 8.24 10.04
CA CYS A 94 17.28 9.04 11.14
C CYS A 94 17.82 8.19 12.31
N ALA A 95 18.19 6.92 12.04
CA ALA A 95 18.55 5.95 13.07
C ALA A 95 19.76 6.36 13.93
N ASN A 96 20.85 6.86 13.34
CA ASN A 96 22.09 7.18 14.07
C ASN A 96 22.85 8.41 13.51
N THR A 97 22.20 9.22 12.67
CA THR A 97 22.85 10.33 11.97
C THR A 97 22.23 11.66 12.39
N ARG A 98 23.01 12.74 12.32
CA ARG A 98 22.51 14.11 12.58
C ARG A 98 21.67 14.63 11.40
N TYR A 99 21.94 14.12 10.21
CA TYR A 99 21.27 14.49 8.97
C TYR A 99 20.95 13.23 8.19
N THR A 100 19.92 13.31 7.37
CA THR A 100 19.55 12.24 6.44
C THR A 100 19.25 12.85 5.07
N CYS A 101 19.51 12.10 4.01
CA CYS A 101 19.03 12.45 2.69
C CYS A 101 17.55 12.09 2.60
N VAL A 102 16.76 12.95 1.97
CA VAL A 102 15.32 12.73 1.81
C VAL A 102 14.88 12.75 0.34
N SER A 103 15.74 13.25 -0.54
CA SER A 103 15.68 13.15 -2.00
C SER A 103 17.11 13.21 -2.58
N ARG A 104 17.25 13.12 -3.91
CA ARG A 104 18.53 13.29 -4.61
C ARG A 104 19.23 14.60 -4.28
N THR A 105 18.48 15.66 -4.01
CA THR A 105 19.00 17.03 -3.83
C THR A 105 18.52 17.66 -2.53
N GLN A 106 17.85 16.91 -1.66
CA GLN A 106 17.30 17.43 -0.41
C GLN A 106 17.75 16.59 0.77
N PHE A 107 18.05 17.26 1.87
CA PHE A 107 18.42 16.65 3.13
C PHE A 107 17.58 17.22 4.27
N ALA A 108 17.55 16.53 5.39
CA ALA A 108 16.86 17.00 6.59
C ALA A 108 17.73 16.77 7.82
N ARG A 109 17.51 17.61 8.84
CA ARG A 109 18.10 17.39 10.16
C ARG A 109 17.29 16.37 10.94
N CYS A 110 17.93 15.34 11.47
CA CYS A 110 17.30 14.38 12.35
C CYS A 110 17.17 14.96 13.77
N VAL A 111 15.97 14.87 14.34
CA VAL A 111 15.65 15.33 15.70
C VAL A 111 14.88 14.23 16.41
N GLY A 112 15.47 13.64 17.45
CA GLY A 112 14.82 12.57 18.23
C GLY A 112 14.46 11.33 17.40
N GLY A 113 15.24 11.02 16.35
CA GLY A 113 14.97 9.90 15.44
C GLY A 113 13.95 10.21 14.32
N ALA A 114 13.39 11.42 14.29
CA ALA A 114 12.46 11.86 13.25
C ALA A 114 13.12 12.81 12.25
N ILE A 115 12.59 12.83 11.02
CA ILE A 115 12.95 13.80 9.97
C ILE A 115 12.43 15.18 10.40
N GLY A 116 13.35 16.13 10.53
CA GLY A 116 13.04 17.53 10.85
C GLY A 116 12.82 18.37 9.59
N VAL A 117 13.30 19.62 9.65
CA VAL A 117 13.19 20.55 8.53
C VAL A 117 14.02 20.06 7.34
N VAL A 118 13.36 20.00 6.18
CA VAL A 118 13.95 19.66 4.89
C VAL A 118 14.59 20.90 4.29
N THR A 119 15.76 20.72 3.69
CA THR A 119 16.58 21.76 3.10
C THR A 119 17.13 21.27 1.77
N ASP A 120 17.12 22.15 0.78
CA ASP A 120 17.70 21.88 -0.54
C ASP A 120 19.23 21.99 -0.49
N CYS A 121 19.91 21.08 -1.20
CA CYS A 121 21.28 21.27 -1.64
C CYS A 121 21.33 22.35 -2.74
N ALA A 122 22.52 22.86 -3.08
CA ALA A 122 22.65 23.80 -4.19
C ALA A 122 22.28 23.14 -5.54
N ASP A 123 22.02 23.97 -6.57
CA ASP A 123 21.53 23.53 -7.89
C ASP A 123 22.44 22.52 -8.62
N ASP A 124 23.69 22.33 -8.18
CA ASP A 124 24.69 21.40 -8.72
C ASP A 124 25.16 20.34 -7.71
N GLU A 125 24.48 20.20 -6.58
CA GLU A 125 24.83 19.29 -5.50
C GLU A 125 23.80 18.17 -5.33
N ILE A 126 24.28 16.97 -5.02
CA ILE A 126 23.46 15.82 -4.63
C ILE A 126 23.69 15.44 -3.17
N CYS A 127 22.65 14.91 -2.54
CA CYS A 127 22.71 14.46 -1.16
C CYS A 127 23.32 13.06 -1.06
N ILE A 128 24.43 12.95 -0.33
CA ILE A 128 25.15 11.69 -0.11
C ILE A 128 25.46 11.54 1.38
N LEU A 129 24.77 10.63 2.07
CA LEU A 129 24.90 10.44 3.51
C LEU A 129 26.32 10.03 3.93
N ASP A 130 26.98 9.16 3.15
CA ASP A 130 28.35 8.70 3.41
C ASP A 130 29.40 9.82 3.30
N SER A 131 29.09 10.88 2.54
CA SER A 131 29.97 12.05 2.47
C SER A 131 29.97 12.85 3.78
N TYR A 132 28.89 12.78 4.56
CA TYR A 132 28.81 13.49 5.84
C TYR A 132 29.71 12.86 6.89
N SER A 133 29.75 11.53 6.96
CA SER A 133 30.63 10.81 7.89
C SER A 133 32.11 10.98 7.54
N THR A 134 32.43 11.09 6.25
CA THR A 134 33.81 11.15 5.74
C THR A 134 34.36 12.58 5.70
N PHE A 135 33.55 13.54 5.23
CA PHE A 135 33.99 14.91 4.90
C PHE A 135 33.24 16.00 5.68
N GLY A 136 32.25 15.64 6.49
CA GLY A 136 31.44 16.60 7.25
C GLY A 136 30.49 17.45 6.39
N LYS A 137 30.23 17.03 5.15
CA LYS A 137 29.34 17.67 4.18
C LYS A 137 28.35 16.63 3.68
N ILE A 138 27.06 16.95 3.61
CA ILE A 138 26.03 16.01 3.13
C ILE A 138 25.62 16.28 1.68
N CYS A 139 25.68 17.55 1.26
CA CYS A 139 25.54 17.94 -0.14
C CYS A 139 26.92 17.92 -0.79
N VAL A 140 27.02 17.22 -1.92
CA VAL A 140 28.26 17.01 -2.67
C VAL A 140 28.04 17.49 -4.10
N PRO A 141 28.92 18.36 -4.63
CA PRO A 141 28.84 18.75 -6.04
C PRO A 141 28.89 17.52 -6.95
N ASN A 142 28.06 17.50 -7.99
CA ASN A 142 27.99 16.37 -8.93
C ASN A 142 29.36 15.98 -9.49
N CYS A 143 30.19 16.98 -9.82
CA CYS A 143 31.54 16.75 -10.33
C CYS A 143 32.46 16.03 -9.33
N ALA A 144 32.29 16.29 -8.03
CA ALA A 144 33.06 15.63 -6.98
C ALA A 144 32.54 14.22 -6.74
N ALA A 145 31.21 14.04 -6.74
CA ALA A 145 30.57 12.73 -6.62
C ALA A 145 30.99 11.80 -7.77
N ASP A 146 30.96 12.28 -9.02
CA ASP A 146 31.39 11.54 -10.21
C ASP A 146 32.86 11.11 -10.12
N PHE A 147 33.74 12.00 -9.63
CA PHE A 147 35.17 11.70 -9.49
C PHE A 147 35.46 10.57 -8.49
N VAL A 148 34.65 10.45 -7.44
CA VAL A 148 34.79 9.40 -6.41
C VAL A 148 33.79 8.26 -6.58
N GLU A 149 33.07 8.22 -7.70
CA GLU A 149 32.03 7.23 -8.02
C GLU A 149 30.95 7.11 -6.92
N PHE A 150 30.64 8.21 -6.24
CA PHE A 150 29.54 8.25 -5.29
C PHE A 150 28.22 8.54 -6.00
N THR A 151 27.16 7.95 -5.46
CA THR A 151 25.78 8.14 -5.94
C THR A 151 24.94 8.77 -4.85
N ALA A 152 23.84 9.42 -5.25
CA ALA A 152 22.90 10.00 -4.31
C ALA A 152 22.33 8.90 -3.40
N THR A 153 22.22 9.18 -2.10
CA THR A 153 21.68 8.21 -1.13
C THR A 153 20.19 7.93 -1.37
N CYS A 154 19.49 8.88 -1.95
CA CYS A 154 18.09 8.78 -2.33
C CYS A 154 17.97 8.93 -3.85
N GLN A 155 17.09 8.15 -4.48
CA GLN A 155 16.83 8.14 -5.91
C GLN A 155 15.60 8.99 -6.29
N ASN A 156 14.70 9.26 -5.34
CA ASN A 156 13.56 10.16 -5.55
C ASN A 156 14.02 11.60 -5.79
N ASP A 157 13.43 12.28 -6.77
CA ASP A 157 13.85 13.64 -7.17
C ASP A 157 13.48 14.70 -6.10
N ALA A 158 12.30 14.56 -5.49
CA ALA A 158 11.82 15.48 -4.46
C ALA A 158 11.38 14.72 -3.20
N TYR A 159 11.52 15.37 -2.05
CA TYR A 159 10.97 14.89 -0.80
C TYR A 159 9.46 15.03 -0.81
N VAL A 160 8.80 13.89 -0.67
CA VAL A 160 7.39 13.81 -0.36
C VAL A 160 7.32 13.40 1.10
N PRO A 161 6.91 14.29 2.03
CA PRO A 161 6.74 13.89 3.41
C PRO A 161 5.79 12.71 3.47
N GLU A 162 6.16 11.68 4.23
CA GLU A 162 5.16 10.74 4.71
C GLU A 162 4.13 11.58 5.44
N THR A 163 2.91 11.59 4.90
CA THR A 163 1.81 12.40 5.40
C THR A 163 1.79 12.25 6.91
N THR A 164 2.08 13.33 7.65
CA THR A 164 1.91 13.31 9.11
C THR A 164 0.41 13.19 9.34
N THR A 165 -0.04 11.94 9.51
CA THR A 165 -1.42 11.62 9.86
C THR A 165 -1.64 12.29 11.20
N THR A 166 -2.30 13.45 11.18
CA THR A 166 -2.82 14.03 12.39
C THR A 166 -3.96 13.13 12.82
N THR A 167 -3.65 12.16 13.68
CA THR A 167 -4.60 11.21 14.25
C THR A 167 -5.65 11.97 15.03
N THR A 168 -6.72 12.36 14.34
CA THR A 168 -8.01 12.57 14.98
C THR A 168 -8.61 11.17 15.08
N LEU A 169 -8.74 10.66 16.30
CA LEU A 169 -9.25 9.33 16.60
C LEU A 169 -10.66 9.15 16.02
N GLU A 170 -10.74 8.46 14.89
CA GLU A 170 -11.92 7.70 14.49
C GLU A 170 -11.42 6.34 13.96
N PRO A 171 -11.98 5.20 14.39
CA PRO A 171 -11.43 3.89 14.03
C PRO A 171 -11.64 3.59 12.54
N PRO A 172 -10.59 3.37 11.73
CA PRO A 172 -10.76 2.66 10.47
C PRO A 172 -10.67 1.17 10.79
N THR A 173 -11.80 0.47 10.80
CA THR A 173 -11.74 -1.00 10.72
C THR A 173 -11.39 -1.37 9.28
N THR A 174 -10.10 -1.23 8.92
CA THR A 174 -9.59 -1.82 7.68
C THR A 174 -9.94 -3.31 7.70
N PRO A 175 -10.70 -3.83 6.72
CA PRO A 175 -11.18 -5.20 6.74
C PRO A 175 -10.02 -6.18 6.79
N SER A 176 -10.01 -7.11 7.74
CA SER A 176 -9.02 -8.19 7.73
C SER A 176 -9.18 -9.04 6.46
N ALA A 177 -8.13 -9.73 6.02
CA ALA A 177 -8.20 -10.61 4.85
C ALA A 177 -9.31 -11.67 4.97
N SER A 178 -9.54 -12.16 6.20
CA SER A 178 -10.63 -13.09 6.50
C SER A 178 -12.01 -12.45 6.30
N ASP A 179 -12.20 -11.22 6.77
CA ASP A 179 -13.50 -10.53 6.64
C ASP A 179 -13.85 -10.26 5.18
N ARG A 180 -12.85 -9.96 4.35
CA ARG A 180 -13.04 -9.76 2.91
C ARG A 180 -13.45 -11.05 2.21
N GLN A 181 -12.81 -12.18 2.54
CA GLN A 181 -13.19 -13.48 2.00
C GLN A 181 -14.66 -13.79 2.30
N THR A 182 -15.08 -13.68 3.57
CA THR A 182 -16.47 -13.94 3.98
C THR A 182 -17.46 -12.99 3.31
N ALA A 183 -17.11 -11.72 3.15
CA ALA A 183 -17.96 -10.74 2.48
C ALA A 183 -18.13 -11.06 0.98
N CYS A 184 -17.06 -11.48 0.30
CA CYS A 184 -17.12 -11.91 -1.10
C CYS A 184 -17.92 -13.21 -1.27
N GLU A 185 -17.72 -14.20 -0.40
CA GLU A 185 -18.52 -15.44 -0.38
C GLU A 185 -20.01 -15.16 -0.21
N THR A 186 -20.35 -14.27 0.71
CA THR A 186 -21.74 -13.88 0.97
C THR A 186 -22.36 -13.22 -0.25
N ALA A 187 -21.66 -12.28 -0.88
CA ALA A 187 -22.14 -11.58 -2.06
C ALA A 187 -22.29 -12.50 -3.29
N ALA A 188 -21.41 -13.50 -3.43
CA ALA A 188 -21.44 -14.47 -4.50
C ALA A 188 -22.68 -15.39 -4.49
N THR A 189 -23.41 -15.48 -3.37
CA THR A 189 -24.71 -16.18 -3.33
C THR A 189 -25.73 -15.59 -4.30
N SER A 190 -25.59 -14.29 -4.59
CA SER A 190 -26.47 -13.53 -5.48
C SER A 190 -25.78 -13.10 -6.78
N ASN A 191 -24.48 -13.38 -6.93
CA ASN A 191 -23.68 -12.96 -8.06
C ASN A 191 -22.77 -14.10 -8.58
N THR A 192 -23.04 -14.58 -9.78
CA THR A 192 -22.31 -15.69 -10.40
C THR A 192 -21.12 -15.25 -11.27
N ALA A 193 -20.87 -13.95 -11.38
CA ALA A 193 -19.78 -13.41 -12.19
C ALA A 193 -18.41 -13.86 -11.65
N ILE A 194 -17.43 -13.94 -12.55
CA ILE A 194 -16.04 -14.30 -12.19
C ILE A 194 -15.43 -13.18 -11.33
N PHE A 195 -15.79 -11.93 -11.58
CA PHE A 195 -15.44 -10.81 -10.73
C PHE A 195 -16.65 -9.90 -10.51
N PHE A 196 -16.72 -9.25 -9.35
CA PHE A 196 -17.73 -8.23 -9.04
C PHE A 196 -17.29 -7.32 -7.91
N TYR A 197 -18.02 -6.22 -7.74
CA TYR A 197 -17.88 -5.32 -6.60
C TYR A 197 -19.04 -5.53 -5.62
N THR A 198 -18.75 -5.51 -4.33
CA THR A 198 -19.76 -5.63 -3.27
C THR A 198 -19.49 -4.63 -2.15
N ARG A 199 -20.55 -4.26 -1.42
CA ARG A 199 -20.43 -3.36 -0.28
C ARG A 199 -19.70 -4.04 0.87
N TYR A 200 -18.81 -3.31 1.55
CA TYR A 200 -18.28 -3.75 2.84
C TYR A 200 -19.26 -3.36 3.96
N GLN A 201 -20.03 -4.33 4.45
CA GLN A 201 -21.15 -4.08 5.37
C GLN A 201 -20.74 -3.49 6.72
N ALA A 202 -19.50 -3.72 7.18
CA ALA A 202 -19.01 -3.13 8.41
C ALA A 202 -18.64 -1.64 8.25
N ASP A 203 -18.47 -1.16 7.02
CA ASP A 203 -18.39 0.28 6.77
C ASP A 203 -19.79 0.92 6.75
N VAL A 204 -20.15 1.47 7.91
CA VAL A 204 -21.40 2.22 8.12
C VAL A 204 -21.42 3.58 7.39
N GLN A 205 -20.27 4.09 6.96
CA GLN A 205 -20.15 5.31 6.17
C GLN A 205 -20.36 5.03 4.67
N CYS A 206 -20.26 3.76 4.25
CA CYS A 206 -20.42 3.27 2.87
C CYS A 206 -19.50 3.92 1.85
N LYS A 207 -18.34 4.34 2.32
CA LYS A 207 -17.26 4.88 1.49
C LYS A 207 -16.39 3.76 0.97
N THR A 208 -16.46 2.58 1.57
CA THR A 208 -15.61 1.43 1.29
C THR A 208 -16.41 0.28 0.68
N TYR A 209 -15.83 -0.37 -0.32
CA TYR A 209 -16.37 -1.52 -1.01
C TYR A 209 -15.26 -2.53 -1.30
N LEU A 210 -15.65 -3.72 -1.72
CA LEU A 210 -14.74 -4.81 -2.02
C LEU A 210 -14.82 -5.17 -3.50
N TYR A 211 -13.66 -5.39 -4.11
CA TYR A 211 -13.54 -6.19 -5.31
C TYR A 211 -13.37 -7.66 -4.93
N CYS A 212 -14.12 -8.52 -5.61
CA CYS A 212 -14.11 -9.96 -5.40
C CYS A 212 -13.89 -10.63 -6.75
N GLU A 213 -12.83 -11.44 -6.86
CA GLU A 213 -12.55 -12.25 -8.05
C GLU A 213 -12.40 -13.72 -7.65
N ARG A 214 -13.14 -14.59 -8.34
CA ARG A 214 -13.20 -16.02 -8.03
C ARG A 214 -11.98 -16.72 -8.60
N LEU A 215 -11.25 -17.40 -7.75
CA LEU A 215 -10.14 -18.27 -8.12
C LEU A 215 -10.64 -19.70 -8.39
N ASN A 216 -9.78 -20.53 -9.00
CA ASN A 216 -10.13 -21.88 -9.46
C ASN A 216 -10.49 -22.87 -8.33
N ASP A 217 -10.15 -22.54 -7.09
CA ASP A 217 -10.36 -23.34 -5.88
C ASP A 217 -11.55 -22.85 -5.03
N ASN A 218 -12.42 -22.00 -5.59
CA ASN A 218 -13.52 -21.31 -4.89
C ASN A 218 -13.07 -20.34 -3.78
N THR A 219 -11.79 -19.96 -3.72
CA THR A 219 -11.34 -18.83 -2.90
C THR A 219 -11.47 -17.52 -3.67
N TRP A 220 -11.46 -16.39 -2.96
CA TRP A 220 -11.56 -15.07 -3.58
C TRP A 220 -10.24 -14.32 -3.52
N ARG A 221 -9.84 -13.71 -4.64
CA ARG A 221 -8.94 -12.56 -4.62
C ARG A 221 -9.77 -11.36 -4.20
N THR A 222 -9.38 -10.70 -3.11
CA THR A 222 -10.18 -9.62 -2.50
C THR A 222 -9.36 -8.35 -2.35
N LEU A 223 -9.95 -7.21 -2.72
CA LEU A 223 -9.33 -5.89 -2.54
C LEU A 223 -10.34 -4.94 -1.90
N THR A 224 -9.88 -4.17 -0.92
CA THR A 224 -10.65 -3.08 -0.34
C THR A 224 -10.45 -1.82 -1.17
N LEU A 225 -11.53 -1.17 -1.56
CA LEU A 225 -11.54 0.03 -2.39
C LEU A 225 -12.35 1.11 -1.71
N THR A 226 -11.93 2.37 -1.88
CA THR A 226 -12.63 3.54 -1.31
C THR A 226 -13.17 4.44 -2.42
N CYS A 227 -14.40 4.91 -2.24
CA CYS A 227 -15.05 5.79 -3.19
C CYS A 227 -14.41 7.19 -3.21
N PRO A 228 -14.28 7.82 -4.39
CA PRO A 228 -13.75 9.17 -4.52
C PRO A 228 -14.64 10.22 -3.82
N ASN A 229 -14.06 11.32 -3.38
CA ASN A 229 -14.79 12.42 -2.70
C ASN A 229 -15.95 13.01 -3.52
N ALA A 230 -15.86 12.99 -4.86
CA ALA A 230 -16.92 13.47 -5.74
C ALA A 230 -18.16 12.55 -5.77
N THR A 231 -17.98 11.26 -5.50
CA THR A 231 -19.02 10.24 -5.47
C THR A 231 -18.82 9.32 -4.25
N PRO A 232 -19.01 9.83 -3.03
CA PRO A 232 -18.40 9.22 -1.85
C PRO A 232 -19.07 7.94 -1.36
N PHE A 233 -20.15 7.46 -1.99
CA PHE A 233 -20.92 6.31 -1.50
C PHE A 233 -20.95 5.16 -2.50
N PHE A 234 -20.64 3.94 -2.08
CA PHE A 234 -20.78 2.77 -2.94
C PHE A 234 -22.22 2.29 -3.00
N SER A 235 -22.73 2.01 -4.20
CA SER A 235 -24.06 1.46 -4.45
C SER A 235 -23.96 0.03 -4.98
N SER A 236 -24.50 -0.93 -4.23
CA SER A 236 -24.49 -2.35 -4.64
C SER A 236 -25.38 -2.61 -5.86
N THR A 237 -26.39 -1.76 -6.08
CA THR A 237 -27.30 -1.85 -7.24
C THR A 237 -26.59 -1.47 -8.54
N SER A 238 -25.76 -0.43 -8.52
CA SER A 238 -25.03 0.04 -9.70
C SER A 238 -23.62 -0.54 -9.80
N GLY A 239 -23.12 -1.16 -8.73
CA GLY A 239 -21.75 -1.67 -8.63
C GLY A 239 -20.69 -0.56 -8.67
N ASN A 240 -21.07 0.68 -8.36
CA ASN A 240 -20.24 1.87 -8.56
C ASN A 240 -20.42 2.90 -7.44
N CYS A 241 -19.48 3.83 -7.38
CA CYS A 241 -19.51 4.98 -6.48
C CYS A 241 -20.47 6.06 -6.99
N VAL A 242 -21.37 6.52 -6.13
CA VAL A 242 -22.45 7.49 -6.41
C VAL A 242 -22.38 8.68 -5.45
N ALA A 243 -22.90 9.83 -5.91
CA ALA A 243 -22.90 11.07 -5.12
C ALA A 243 -23.95 11.08 -3.99
N THR A 244 -25.05 10.34 -4.17
CA THR A 244 -26.14 10.25 -3.20
C THR A 244 -26.02 8.96 -2.41
N ARG A 245 -26.09 9.06 -1.08
CA ARG A 245 -26.03 7.90 -0.18
C ARG A 245 -27.15 6.91 -0.53
N PRO A 246 -26.83 5.67 -0.93
CA PRO A 246 -27.84 4.73 -1.38
C PRO A 246 -28.52 4.04 -0.19
N GLN A 247 -29.76 3.57 -0.37
CA GLN A 247 -30.59 3.08 0.75
C GLN A 247 -30.06 1.78 1.37
N ASP A 248 -29.31 0.98 0.60
CA ASP A 248 -28.60 -0.23 1.07
C ASP A 248 -27.44 0.10 2.02
N CYS A 249 -27.10 1.37 2.18
CA CYS A 249 -26.15 1.90 3.18
C CYS A 249 -26.80 2.15 4.56
N ASP A 250 -28.12 2.32 4.62
CA ASP A 250 -28.81 2.68 5.87
C ASP A 250 -29.22 1.46 6.71
N THR A 251 -29.10 0.24 6.18
CA THR A 251 -29.40 -0.97 6.94
C THR A 251 -28.25 -1.28 7.88
N THR A 252 -28.32 -0.71 9.09
CA THR A 252 -27.72 -1.32 10.26
C THR A 252 -28.32 -2.72 10.36
N THR A 253 -27.53 -3.76 10.14
CA THR A 253 -27.93 -5.13 10.51
C THR A 253 -28.07 -5.12 12.03
N THR A 254 -29.26 -4.75 12.51
CA THR A 254 -29.73 -5.17 13.82
C THR A 254 -29.77 -6.69 13.73
N SER A 255 -28.70 -7.33 14.21
CA SER A 255 -28.76 -8.70 14.69
C SER A 255 -29.91 -8.75 15.67
N THR A 256 -31.10 -9.10 15.16
CA THR A 256 -32.23 -9.46 15.99
C THR A 256 -31.87 -10.82 16.54
N THR A 257 -31.10 -10.82 17.63
CA THR A 257 -31.02 -11.99 18.49
C THR A 257 -32.42 -12.15 19.05
N THR A 258 -33.20 -13.05 18.45
CA THR A 258 -34.47 -13.51 19.00
C THR A 258 -34.15 -14.23 20.30
N THR A 259 -34.06 -13.47 21.40
CA THR A 259 -34.15 -14.04 22.74
C THR A 259 -35.61 -14.44 22.92
N THR A 260 -35.90 -15.72 22.69
CA THR A 260 -37.12 -16.36 23.15
C THR A 260 -37.21 -16.18 24.66
N THR A 261 -37.93 -15.15 25.11
CA THR A 261 -38.34 -15.03 26.52
C THR A 261 -39.43 -16.09 26.75
N THR A 262 -39.03 -17.20 27.36
CA THR A 262 -39.96 -18.17 27.93
C THR A 262 -40.69 -17.49 29.09
N THR A 263 -41.89 -16.99 28.85
CA THR A 263 -42.80 -16.50 29.88
C THR A 263 -43.16 -17.66 30.80
N THR A 264 -42.48 -17.75 31.95
CA THR A 264 -42.83 -18.72 32.99
C THR A 264 -43.95 -18.10 33.82
N THR A 265 -45.19 -18.50 33.55
CA THR A 265 -46.37 -18.07 34.30
C THR A 265 -46.27 -18.61 35.73
N THR A 266 -45.85 -17.77 36.68
CA THR A 266 -45.90 -18.10 38.11
C THR A 266 -47.34 -17.96 38.58
N VAL A 267 -48.02 -19.10 38.76
CA VAL A 267 -49.36 -19.18 39.36
C VAL A 267 -49.23 -18.88 40.86
N ALA A 268 -49.91 -17.84 41.32
CA ALA A 268 -50.04 -17.50 42.73
C ALA A 268 -50.89 -18.57 43.47
N PRO A 269 -50.51 -18.99 44.68
CA PRO A 269 -51.32 -19.92 45.47
C PRO A 269 -52.57 -19.22 46.04
N PRO A 270 -53.70 -19.95 46.19
CA PRO A 270 -54.92 -19.38 46.74
C PRO A 270 -54.79 -19.10 48.25
N ALA A 271 -55.37 -17.97 48.68
CA ALA A 271 -55.45 -17.55 50.06
C ALA A 271 -56.28 -18.53 50.93
N PRO A 272 -55.95 -18.70 52.22
CA PRO A 272 -56.70 -19.57 53.11
C PRO A 272 -58.04 -18.91 53.50
N ALA A 273 -59.12 -19.70 53.42
CA ALA A 273 -60.44 -19.32 53.89
C ALA A 273 -60.49 -19.29 55.42
N VAL A 274 -61.13 -18.26 55.97
CA VAL A 274 -61.66 -18.19 57.34
C VAL A 274 -63.16 -18.45 57.25
#